data_AF-A0A4R3H0D3-F1
#
_entry.id   AF-A0A4R3H0D3-F1
#
_cell.length_a   1.000
_cell.length_b   1.000
_cell.length_c   1.000
_cell.angle_alpha   90.00
_cell.angle_beta   90.00
_cell.angle_gamma   90.00
#
_symmetry.space_group_name_H-M   'P 1'
#
loop_
_entity.id
_entity.type
_entity.pdbx_description
1 polymer ?
#
loop_
_entity_poly.entity_id
_entity_poly.type
_entity_poly.pdbx_seq_one_letter_code
_entity_poly.pdbx_strand_id
1 'polypeptide(L)'
;MNAFWPLFVGGVAPAIFWGITAIFQKQSAVAGAGSSAYLITFGLTLAIAGAIAALLWRPAPWTPDGIGFAALAGICFALGTGLISYALFSYGVPVSKLAPIWSCNVLVTLAVGAVFLGEASQVDLLKLSVGTLLIIGGAILVSNA
;
A
#
# COMPACT_ATOMS: atom_id res chain seq x y z
N MET A 1 -4.07 -0.91 27.84
CA MET A 1 -2.92 -0.79 26.90
C MET A 1 -3.18 0.44 26.06
N ASN A 2 -2.24 1.39 25.99
CA ASN A 2 -2.44 2.65 25.27
C ASN A 2 -2.71 2.35 23.78
N ALA A 3 -3.78 2.94 23.22
CA ALA A 3 -4.20 2.78 21.82
C ALA A 3 -3.12 3.15 20.79
N PHE A 4 -2.00 3.75 21.24
CA PHE A 4 -0.85 4.09 20.43
C PHE A 4 -0.15 2.89 19.79
N TRP A 5 0.05 1.78 20.52
CA TRP A 5 0.87 0.68 20.00
C TRP A 5 0.27 -0.02 18.75
N PRO A 6 -1.04 -0.34 18.72
CA PRO A 6 -1.68 -0.86 17.50
C PRO A 6 -1.61 0.11 16.32
N LEU A 7 -1.80 1.41 16.57
CA LEU A 7 -1.72 2.45 15.53
C LEU A 7 -0.29 2.64 15.00
N PHE A 8 0.71 2.46 15.86
CA PHE A 8 2.10 2.51 15.45
C PHE A 8 2.47 1.31 14.57
N VAL A 9 2.16 0.09 15.01
CA VAL A 9 2.50 -1.16 14.30
C VAL A 9 1.68 -1.31 13.01
N GLY A 10 0.40 -0.93 13.01
CA GLY A 10 -0.49 -1.04 11.86
C GLY A 10 -0.47 0.17 10.92
N GLY A 11 0.05 1.32 11.35
CA GLY A 11 0.00 2.58 10.60
C GLY A 11 1.37 3.20 10.35
N VAL A 12 1.98 3.75 11.41
CA VAL A 12 3.21 4.56 11.29
C VAL A 12 4.39 3.77 10.73
N ALA A 13 4.69 2.60 11.31
CA ALA A 13 5.81 1.78 10.85
C ALA A 13 5.62 1.29 9.40
N PRO A 14 4.47 0.73 9.00
CA PRO A 14 4.20 0.39 7.61
C PRO A 14 4.35 1.57 6.65
N ALA A 15 3.90 2.79 7.02
CA ALA A 15 4.03 3.97 6.16
C ALA A 15 5.48 4.32 5.83
N ILE A 16 6.39 4.17 6.80
CA ILE A 16 7.83 4.40 6.60
C ILE A 16 8.40 3.38 5.61
N PHE A 17 8.13 2.09 5.83
CA PHE A 17 8.60 1.03 4.93
C PHE A 17 8.02 1.17 3.53
N TRP A 18 6.76 1.59 3.40
CA TRP A 18 6.13 1.90 2.13
C TRP A 18 6.81 3.04 1.39
N GLY A 19 7.15 4.12 2.09
CA GLY A 19 7.91 5.24 1.52
C GLY A 19 9.30 4.81 1.01
N ILE A 20 10.02 4.01 1.81
CA ILE A 20 11.35 3.49 1.43
C ILE A 20 11.23 2.54 0.22
N THR A 21 10.20 1.69 0.18
CA THR A 21 9.95 0.76 -0.92
C THR A 21 9.82 1.49 -2.26
N ALA A 22 9.15 2.65 -2.28
CA ALA A 22 9.03 3.47 -3.48
C ALA A 22 10.38 3.94 -4.05
N ILE A 23 11.36 4.21 -3.18
CA ILE A 23 12.73 4.57 -3.60
C ILE A 23 13.40 3.37 -4.28
N PHE A 24 13.37 2.19 -3.67
CA PHE A 24 13.95 0.99 -4.27
C PHE A 24 13.21 0.55 -5.54
N GLN A 25 11.91 0.77 -5.62
CA GLN A 25 11.14 0.55 -6.85
C GLN A 25 11.62 1.46 -7.98
N LYS A 26 11.84 2.76 -7.71
CA LYS A 26 12.46 3.67 -8.69
C LYS A 26 13.87 3.22 -9.07
N GLN A 27 14.70 2.84 -8.11
CA GLN A 27 16.06 2.37 -8.39
C GLN A 27 16.05 1.09 -9.25
N SER A 28 15.13 0.16 -8.98
CA SER A 28 14.93 -1.03 -9.80
C SER A 28 14.51 -0.68 -11.23
N ALA A 29 13.65 0.33 -11.42
CA ALA A 29 13.26 0.80 -12.74
C ALA A 29 14.46 1.43 -13.48
N VAL A 30 15.24 2.29 -12.82
CA VAL A 30 16.45 2.91 -13.38
C VAL A 30 17.52 1.87 -13.73
N ALA A 31 17.64 0.81 -12.94
CA ALA A 31 18.54 -0.31 -13.22
C ALA A 31 18.09 -1.22 -14.39
N GLY A 32 16.94 -0.93 -15.01
CA GLY A 32 16.50 -1.62 -16.22
C GLY A 32 15.78 -2.95 -15.99
N ALA A 33 15.35 -3.27 -14.76
CA ALA A 33 14.64 -4.52 -14.48
C ALA A 33 13.32 -4.66 -15.26
N GLY A 34 12.68 -3.53 -15.61
CA GLY A 34 11.34 -3.51 -16.19
C GLY A 34 10.26 -3.98 -15.19
N SER A 35 8.99 -3.73 -15.51
CA SER A 35 7.88 -4.00 -14.58
C SER A 35 7.67 -5.48 -14.29
N SER A 36 7.94 -6.36 -15.27
CA SER A 36 7.76 -7.81 -15.12
C SER A 36 8.78 -8.41 -14.15
N ALA A 37 10.07 -8.14 -14.34
CA ALA A 37 11.10 -8.67 -13.45
C ALA A 37 10.99 -8.08 -12.04
N TYR A 38 10.60 -6.81 -11.92
CA TYR A 38 10.27 -6.20 -10.64
C TYR A 38 9.15 -6.96 -9.92
N LEU A 39 8.01 -7.20 -10.59
CA LEU A 39 6.86 -7.90 -10.00
C LEU A 39 7.21 -9.33 -9.55
N ILE A 40 7.92 -10.08 -10.39
CA ILE A 40 8.32 -11.46 -10.07
C ILE A 40 9.25 -11.48 -8.85
N THR A 41 10.28 -10.64 -8.84
CA THR A 41 11.28 -10.59 -7.76
C THR A 41 10.64 -10.10 -6.45
N PHE A 42 9.80 -9.07 -6.53
CA PHE A 42 9.09 -8.52 -5.39
C PHE A 42 8.09 -9.53 -4.82
N GLY A 43 7.31 -10.19 -5.67
CA GLY A 43 6.37 -11.25 -5.28
C GLY A 43 7.07 -12.44 -4.61
N LEU A 44 8.20 -12.89 -5.15
CA LEU A 44 8.99 -13.97 -4.54
C LEU A 44 9.53 -13.57 -3.16
N THR A 45 10.00 -12.32 -3.02
CA THR A 45 10.48 -11.80 -1.73
C THR A 45 9.37 -11.75 -0.69
N LEU A 46 8.15 -11.36 -1.08
CA LEU A 46 6.97 -11.40 -0.22
C LEU A 46 6.60 -12.83 0.18
N ALA A 47 6.68 -13.80 -0.73
CA ALA A 47 6.42 -15.21 -0.44
C ALA A 47 7.43 -15.77 0.59
N ILE A 48 8.71 -15.43 0.44
CA ILE A 48 9.76 -15.81 1.41
C ILE A 48 9.49 -15.17 2.77
N ALA A 49 9.19 -13.86 2.81
CA ALA A 49 8.86 -13.16 4.05
C ALA A 49 7.63 -13.79 4.74
N GLY A 50 6.59 -14.16 3.98
CA GLY A 50 5.42 -14.87 4.46
C GLY A 50 5.74 -16.25 5.02
N ALA A 51 6.63 -17.01 4.38
CA ALA A 51 7.08 -18.30 4.87
C ALA A 51 7.85 -18.17 6.20
N ILE A 52 8.73 -17.18 6.32
CA ILE A 52 9.43 -16.88 7.58
C ILE A 52 8.42 -16.48 8.67
N ALA A 53 7.47 -15.61 8.34
CA ALA A 53 6.41 -15.20 9.25
C ALA A 53 5.55 -16.38 9.75
N ALA A 54 5.26 -17.35 8.89
CA ALA A 54 4.52 -18.56 9.27
C ALA A 54 5.28 -19.46 10.28
N LEU A 55 6.61 -19.37 10.32
CA LEU A 55 7.45 -20.08 11.29
C LEU A 55 7.57 -19.33 12.63
N LEU A 56 7.50 -17.99 12.61
CA LEU A 56 7.73 -17.14 13.77
C LEU A 56 6.45 -16.77 14.52
N TRP A 57 5.35 -16.55 13.80
CA TRP A 57 4.08 -16.14 14.39
C TRP A 57 3.20 -17.33 14.76
N ARG A 58 2.39 -17.12 15.81
CA ARG A 58 1.53 -18.15 16.41
C ARG A 58 0.63 -18.80 15.33
N PRO A 59 0.44 -20.12 15.31
CA PRO A 59 -0.32 -20.79 14.26
C PRO A 59 -1.76 -20.27 14.22
N ALA A 60 -2.13 -19.56 13.16
CA ALA A 60 -3.52 -19.32 12.79
C ALA A 60 -3.93 -20.39 11.76
N PRO A 61 -5.17 -20.90 11.81
CA PRO A 61 -5.63 -21.88 10.82
C PRO A 61 -5.67 -21.24 9.43
N TRP A 62 -5.14 -21.96 8.45
CA TRP A 62 -5.20 -21.57 7.04
C TRP A 62 -6.58 -21.93 6.50
N THR A 63 -7.44 -20.93 6.35
CA THR A 63 -8.80 -21.12 5.82
C THR A 63 -8.84 -20.85 4.32
N PRO A 64 -9.63 -21.61 3.54
CA PRO A 64 -9.81 -21.35 2.11
C PRO A 64 -10.28 -19.91 1.82
N ASP A 65 -11.21 -19.40 2.61
CA ASP A 65 -11.74 -18.03 2.46
C ASP A 65 -10.67 -16.98 2.73
N GLY A 66 -9.87 -17.15 3.79
CA GLY A 66 -8.79 -16.23 4.13
C GLY A 66 -7.70 -16.19 3.06
N ILE A 67 -7.35 -17.36 2.51
CA ILE A 67 -6.42 -17.48 1.38
C ILE A 67 -7.02 -16.82 0.13
N GLY A 68 -8.31 -17.01 -0.13
CA GLY A 68 -9.01 -16.40 -1.26
C GLY A 68 -8.97 -14.86 -1.22
N PHE A 69 -9.27 -14.26 -0.07
CA PHE A 69 -9.15 -12.81 0.10
C PHE A 69 -7.70 -12.31 0.02
N ALA A 70 -6.75 -13.05 0.58
CA ALA A 70 -5.32 -12.72 0.45
C ALA A 70 -4.86 -12.77 -1.01
N ALA A 71 -5.34 -13.72 -1.82
CA ALA A 71 -5.03 -13.81 -3.23
C ALA A 71 -5.61 -12.62 -4.02
N LEU A 72 -6.86 -12.24 -3.77
CA LEU A 72 -7.47 -11.04 -4.37
C LEU A 72 -6.72 -9.76 -4.00
N ALA A 73 -6.34 -9.62 -2.73
CA ALA A 73 -5.51 -8.50 -2.27
C ALA A 73 -4.16 -8.49 -3.01
N GLY A 74 -3.52 -9.65 -3.16
CA GLY A 74 -2.28 -9.82 -3.92
C GLY A 74 -2.41 -9.43 -5.39
N ILE A 75 -3.53 -9.75 -6.05
CA ILE A 75 -3.80 -9.33 -7.44
C ILE A 75 -3.92 -7.81 -7.54
N CYS A 76 -4.76 -7.19 -6.72
CA CYS A 76 -4.93 -5.74 -6.69
C CYS A 76 -3.59 -5.03 -6.44
N PHE A 77 -2.81 -5.59 -5.53
CA PHE A 77 -1.49 -5.11 -5.17
C PHE A 77 -0.47 -5.21 -6.31
N ALA A 78 -0.39 -6.37 -6.96
CA ALA A 78 0.49 -6.60 -8.10
C ALA A 78 0.14 -5.68 -9.27
N LEU A 79 -1.15 -5.47 -9.55
CA LEU A 79 -1.58 -4.52 -10.58
C LEU A 79 -1.17 -3.10 -10.23
N GLY A 80 -1.43 -2.64 -9.00
CA GLY A 80 -1.06 -1.30 -8.55
C GLY A 80 0.45 -1.03 -8.63
N THR A 81 1.26 -1.93 -8.05
CA THR A 81 2.72 -1.76 -8.07
C THR A 81 3.31 -1.96 -9.48
N GLY A 82 2.70 -2.80 -10.31
CA GLY A 82 3.06 -2.98 -11.71
C GLY A 82 2.86 -1.70 -12.53
N LEU A 83 1.73 -1.02 -12.33
CA LEU A 83 1.44 0.27 -12.97
C LEU A 83 2.41 1.37 -12.51
N ILE A 84 2.73 1.41 -11.21
CA ILE A 84 3.76 2.33 -10.69
C ILE A 84 5.11 2.05 -11.35
N SER A 85 5.53 0.79 -11.38
CA SER A 85 6.79 0.38 -12.02
C SER A 85 6.81 0.73 -13.51
N TYR A 86 5.68 0.55 -14.20
CA TYR A 86 5.54 0.90 -15.60
C TYR A 86 5.68 2.41 -15.80
N ALA A 87 5.04 3.23 -14.96
CA ALA A 87 5.14 4.68 -15.06
C ALA A 87 6.56 5.19 -14.78
N LEU A 88 7.25 4.62 -13.79
CA LEU A 88 8.64 4.95 -13.46
C LEU A 88 9.59 4.55 -14.58
N PHE A 89 9.40 3.37 -15.17
CA PHE A 89 10.28 2.82 -16.21
C PHE A 89 10.02 3.44 -17.58
N SER A 90 8.77 3.47 -18.04
CA SER A 90 8.40 3.88 -19.39
C SER A 90 8.25 5.39 -19.57
N TYR A 91 7.84 6.12 -18.53
CA TYR A 91 7.65 7.57 -18.61
C TYR A 91 8.71 8.37 -17.82
N GLY A 92 9.56 7.72 -17.03
CA GLY A 92 10.64 8.39 -16.29
C GLY A 92 10.14 9.39 -15.24
N VAL A 93 8.87 9.31 -14.83
CA VAL A 93 8.26 10.30 -13.95
C VAL A 93 8.93 10.26 -12.56
N PRO A 94 9.21 11.41 -11.92
CA PRO A 94 9.77 11.42 -10.57
C PRO A 94 8.86 10.71 -9.57
N VAL A 95 9.42 9.76 -8.82
CA VAL A 95 8.74 9.07 -7.70
C VAL A 95 8.14 10.05 -6.68
N SER A 96 8.75 11.22 -6.48
CA SER A 96 8.27 12.27 -5.58
C SER A 96 6.95 12.91 -6.02
N LYS A 97 6.64 12.90 -7.34
CA LYS A 97 5.36 13.38 -7.87
C LYS A 97 4.29 12.29 -7.84
N LEU A 98 4.69 11.03 -8.08
CA LEU A 98 3.76 9.91 -8.10
C LEU A 98 3.35 9.46 -6.69
N ALA A 99 4.28 9.51 -5.73
CA ALA A 99 4.07 9.00 -4.37
C ALA A 99 2.89 9.63 -3.63
N PRO A 100 2.70 10.95 -3.65
CA PRO A 100 1.51 11.57 -3.04
C PRO A 100 0.22 11.13 -3.74
N ILE A 101 0.24 10.95 -5.07
CA ILE A 101 -0.94 10.57 -5.86
C ILE A 101 -1.40 9.16 -5.51
N TRP A 102 -0.52 8.15 -5.56
CA TRP A 102 -0.94 6.78 -5.24
C TRP A 102 -1.20 6.61 -3.73
N SER A 103 -0.62 7.46 -2.88
CA SER A 103 -0.91 7.46 -1.44
C SER A 103 -2.36 7.88 -1.14
N CYS A 104 -3.07 8.49 -2.10
CA CYS A 104 -4.52 8.66 -2.02
C CYS A 104 -5.29 7.33 -2.04
N ASN A 105 -4.64 6.18 -2.27
CA ASN A 105 -5.25 4.86 -2.09
C ASN A 105 -5.87 4.67 -0.70
N VAL A 106 -5.35 5.36 0.33
CA VAL A 106 -5.93 5.35 1.68
C VAL A 106 -7.37 5.87 1.68
N LEU A 107 -7.68 6.84 0.82
CA LEU A 107 -9.04 7.39 0.69
C LEU A 107 -9.98 6.37 0.05
N VAL A 108 -9.46 5.57 -0.91
CA VAL A 108 -10.20 4.45 -1.48
C VAL A 108 -10.45 3.39 -0.42
N THR A 109 -9.45 3.05 0.41
CA THR A 109 -9.62 2.13 1.54
C THR A 109 -10.67 2.63 2.53
N LEU A 110 -10.67 3.92 2.87
CA LEU A 110 -11.65 4.52 3.77
C LEU A 110 -13.06 4.48 3.18
N ALA A 111 -13.23 4.82 1.90
CA ALA A 111 -14.52 4.78 1.23
C ALA A 111 -15.08 3.36 1.11
N VAL A 112 -14.23 2.41 0.67
CA VAL A 112 -14.62 1.00 0.54
C VAL A 112 -14.86 0.38 1.91
N GLY A 113 -14.03 0.65 2.92
CA GLY A 113 -14.23 0.16 4.28
C GLY A 113 -15.53 0.68 4.90
N ALA A 114 -15.82 1.97 4.74
CA ALA A 114 -17.07 2.56 5.22
C ALA A 114 -18.32 1.89 4.63
N VAL A 115 -18.30 1.54 3.33
CA VAL A 115 -19.44 0.94 2.63
C VAL A 115 -19.48 -0.59 2.78
N PHE A 116 -18.38 -1.28 2.47
CA PHE A 116 -18.31 -2.74 2.39
C PHE A 116 -18.19 -3.41 3.76
N LEU A 117 -17.46 -2.79 4.70
CA LEU A 117 -17.32 -3.31 6.07
C LEU A 117 -18.33 -2.70 7.05
N GLY A 118 -19.14 -1.74 6.59
CA GLY A 118 -20.14 -1.06 7.44
C GLY A 118 -19.53 -0.15 8.51
N GLU A 119 -18.25 0.21 8.36
CA GLU A 119 -17.50 1.00 9.34
C GLU A 119 -17.91 2.47 9.37
N ALA A 120 -18.80 2.92 8.47
CA ALA A 120 -19.31 4.29 8.43
C ALA A 120 -19.92 4.76 9.77
N SER A 121 -20.47 3.84 10.55
CA SER A 121 -21.06 4.13 11.87
C SER A 121 -20.01 4.26 12.99
N GLN A 122 -18.78 3.80 12.75
CA GLN A 122 -17.68 3.79 13.73
C GLN A 122 -16.75 5.00 13.60
N VAL A 123 -16.96 5.84 12.57
CA VAL A 123 -16.10 6.98 12.24
C VAL A 123 -16.88 8.30 12.28
N ASP A 124 -16.20 9.36 12.70
CA ASP A 124 -16.74 10.72 12.64
C ASP A 124 -16.68 11.22 11.19
N LEU A 125 -17.83 11.20 10.50
CA LEU A 125 -17.94 11.55 9.08
C LEU A 125 -17.44 12.97 8.77
N LEU A 126 -17.59 13.90 9.71
CA LEU A 126 -17.15 15.28 9.51
C LEU A 126 -15.61 15.36 9.57
N LYS A 127 -15.00 14.79 10.61
CA LYS A 127 -13.53 14.73 10.72
C LYS A 127 -12.91 13.96 9.56
N LEU A 128 -13.54 12.85 9.15
CA LEU A 128 -13.10 12.04 8.01
C LEU A 128 -13.14 12.83 6.70
N SER A 129 -14.22 13.57 6.45
CA SER A 129 -14.38 14.39 5.24
C SER A 129 -13.36 15.51 5.18
N VAL A 130 -13.15 16.24 6.29
CA VAL A 130 -12.14 17.30 6.38
C VAL A 130 -10.74 16.72 6.19
N GLY A 131 -10.42 15.61 6.85
CA GLY A 131 -9.13 14.93 6.68
C GLY A 131 -8.90 14.46 5.24
N THR A 132 -9.93 13.95 4.57
CA THR A 132 -9.89 13.55 3.16
C THR A 132 -9.53 14.72 2.25
N LEU A 133 -10.19 15.87 2.43
CA LEU A 133 -9.90 17.08 1.65
C LEU A 133 -8.46 17.58 1.88
N LEU A 134 -7.97 17.51 3.12
CA LEU A 134 -6.58 17.88 3.44
C LEU A 134 -5.58 16.93 2.79
N ILE A 135 -5.84 15.63 2.76
CA ILE A 135 -4.99 14.63 2.08
C ILE A 135 -4.96 14.90 0.57
N ILE A 136 -6.11 15.12 -0.06
CA ILE A 136 -6.20 15.43 -1.50
C ILE A 136 -5.46 16.73 -1.81
N GLY A 137 -5.71 17.79 -1.04
CA GLY A 137 -5.06 19.08 -1.22
C GLY A 137 -3.55 18.98 -1.07
N GLY A 138 -3.07 18.26 -0.05
CA GLY A 138 -1.65 17.99 0.17
C GLY A 138 -1.04 17.18 -0.97
N ALA A 139 -1.72 16.13 -1.44
CA ALA A 139 -1.24 15.32 -2.55
C ALA A 139 -1.10 16.14 -3.84
N ILE A 140 -2.08 16.99 -4.16
CA ILE A 140 -2.02 17.89 -5.32
C ILE A 140 -0.86 18.88 -5.18
N LEU A 141 -0.71 19.50 -4.00
CA LEU A 141 0.34 20.48 -3.74
C LEU A 141 1.74 19.87 -3.91
N VAL A 142 1.98 18.69 -3.33
CA VAL A 142 3.28 18.01 -3.43
C VAL A 142 3.55 17.48 -4.84
N SER A 143 2.53 17.01 -5.55
CA SER A 143 2.70 16.50 -6.93
C SER A 143 3.03 17.62 -7.93
N ASN A 144 2.59 18.84 -7.65
CA ASN A 144 2.84 20.04 -8.45
C ASN A 144 4.10 20.82 -8.04
N ALA A 145 4.77 20.45 -6.94
CA ALA A 145 6.09 20.96 -6.59
C ALA A 145 7.16 20.49 -7.58
#